data_AF-A0A0F9IMB0-F1
#
_entry.id   AF-A0A0F9IMB0-F1
#
_cell.length_a   1.000
_cell.length_b   1.000
_cell.length_c   1.000
_cell.angle_alpha   90.00
_cell.angle_beta   90.00
_cell.angle_gamma   90.00
#
_symmetry.space_group_name_H-M   'P 1'
#
loop_
_entity.id
_entity.type
_entity.pdbx_description
1 polymer ?
#
loop_
_entity_poly.entity_id
_entity_poly.type
_entity_poly.pdbx_seq_one_letter_code
_entity_poly.pdbx_strand_id
1 'polypeptide(L)'
;MINIWAAEWHSTNKLAEYRPLFLYEKDLPALFRTRRECRAYIKDKYGYLAERREEPHGWRMPQAVKVRFVYDSSGRCPHDNI
;
A
#
# COMPACT_ATOMS: atom_id res chain seq x y z
N MET A 1 -9.58 -6.10 18.84
CA MET A 1 -9.04 -5.26 17.76
C MET A 1 -8.77 -6.13 16.55
N ILE A 2 -9.32 -5.77 15.39
CA ILE A 2 -9.06 -6.49 14.14
C ILE A 2 -7.67 -6.08 13.65
N ASN A 3 -6.75 -7.03 13.51
CA ASN A 3 -5.45 -6.78 12.89
C ASN A 3 -5.63 -6.79 11.37
N ILE A 4 -5.46 -5.66 10.72
CA ILE A 4 -5.53 -5.53 9.27
C ILE A 4 -4.16 -5.12 8.74
N TRP A 5 -3.78 -5.71 7.62
CA TRP A 5 -2.53 -5.43 6.92
C TRP A 5 -2.85 -4.86 5.55
N ALA A 6 -2.10 -3.86 5.12
CA ALA A 6 -2.16 -3.30 3.80
C ALA A 6 -0.79 -3.40 3.13
N ALA A 7 -0.78 -3.48 1.80
CA ALA A 7 0.44 -3.34 1.04
C ALA A 7 0.64 -1.85 0.71
N GLU A 8 1.80 -1.31 1.07
CA GLU A 8 2.15 0.10 0.90
C GLU A 8 3.38 0.24 0.02
N TRP A 9 3.28 1.09 -0.99
CA TRP A 9 4.40 1.46 -1.85
C TRP A 9 5.26 2.51 -1.16
N HIS A 10 6.55 2.21 -1.03
CA HIS A 10 7.56 3.15 -0.55
C HIS A 10 8.31 3.70 -1.76
N SER A 11 7.90 4.88 -2.24
CA SER A 11 8.65 5.61 -3.25
C SER A 11 9.51 6.66 -2.58
N THR A 12 10.82 6.58 -2.80
CA THR A 12 11.80 7.59 -2.35
C THR A 12 12.48 8.13 -3.60
N ASN A 13 11.82 9.04 -4.31
CA ASN A 13 12.45 9.70 -5.44
C ASN A 13 12.95 11.08 -5.00
N LYS A 14 14.13 11.51 -5.47
CA LYS A 14 14.70 12.84 -5.16
C LYS A 14 13.79 14.00 -5.58
N LEU A 15 12.88 13.77 -6.52
CA LEU A 15 11.93 14.75 -7.05
C LEU A 15 10.55 14.71 -6.38
N ALA A 16 10.25 13.67 -5.60
CA ALA A 16 8.94 13.47 -4.98
C ALA A 16 9.10 13.36 -3.47
N GLU A 17 8.49 14.29 -2.74
CA GLU A 17 8.28 14.16 -1.29
C GLU A 17 7.82 12.74 -0.96
N TYR A 18 8.34 12.16 0.12
CA TYR A 18 7.97 10.82 0.56
C TYR A 18 6.46 10.73 0.75
N ARG A 19 5.79 9.99 -0.12
CA ARG A 19 4.34 9.73 -0.04
C ARG A 19 4.10 8.22 -0.06
N PRO A 20 3.78 7.61 1.08
CA PRO A 20 3.34 6.22 1.10
C PRO A 20 2.00 6.12 0.37
N LEU A 21 1.92 5.18 -0.58
CA LEU A 21 0.68 4.93 -1.33
C LEU A 21 0.20 3.51 -1.02
N PHE A 22 -1.05 3.36 -0.57
CA PHE A 22 -1.64 2.02 -0.46
C PHE A 22 -1.90 1.43 -1.84
N LEU A 23 -1.73 0.12 -1.95
CA LEU A 23 -2.08 -0.60 -3.14
C LEU A 23 -3.57 -0.90 -3.18
N TYR A 24 -4.13 -0.80 -4.38
CA TYR A 24 -5.54 -1.05 -4.66
C TYR A 24 -5.67 -2.19 -5.66
N GLU A 25 -6.68 -3.02 -5.47
CA GLU A 25 -7.10 -4.04 -6.41
C GLU A 25 -8.61 -3.91 -6.63
N LYS A 26 -9.02 -3.73 -7.90
CA LYS A 26 -10.42 -3.50 -8.29
C LYS A 26 -11.05 -2.33 -7.50
N ASP A 27 -10.34 -1.21 -7.45
CA ASP A 27 -10.76 0.03 -6.78
C ASP A 27 -10.94 -0.07 -5.26
N LEU A 28 -10.49 -1.18 -4.65
CA LEU A 28 -10.51 -1.38 -3.20
C LEU A 28 -9.08 -1.48 -2.67
N PRO A 29 -8.79 -0.94 -1.48
CA PRO A 29 -7.47 -1.12 -0.86
C PRO A 29 -7.22 -2.61 -0.64
N ALA A 30 -6.01 -3.07 -0.97
CA ALA A 30 -5.59 -4.44 -0.78
C ALA A 30 -5.36 -4.71 0.72
N LEU A 31 -6.39 -5.22 1.39
CA LEU A 31 -6.41 -5.46 2.84
C LEU A 31 -6.37 -6.97 3.15
N PHE A 32 -5.59 -7.33 4.16
CA PHE A 32 -5.34 -8.72 4.55
C PHE A 32 -5.50 -8.91 6.05
N ARG A 33 -5.94 -10.11 6.47
CA ARG A 33 -6.08 -10.45 7.90
C ARG A 33 -4.73 -10.71 8.55
N THR A 34 -3.78 -11.24 7.78
CA THR A 34 -2.46 -11.60 8.28
C THR A 34 -1.34 -10.92 7.49
N ARG A 35 -0.21 -10.68 8.18
CA ARG A 35 1.02 -10.20 7.52
C ARG A 35 1.49 -11.15 6.43
N ARG A 36 1.29 -12.46 6.63
CA ARG A 36 1.72 -13.50 5.69
C ARG A 36 0.97 -13.40 4.37
N GLU A 37 -0.35 -13.24 4.41
CA GLU A 37 -1.18 -13.05 3.21
C GLU A 37 -0.77 -11.78 2.46
N CYS A 38 -0.56 -10.67 3.17
CA CYS A 38 -0.11 -9.43 2.55
C CYS A 38 1.26 -9.59 1.86
N ARG A 39 2.22 -10.27 2.49
CA ARG A 39 3.52 -10.55 1.85
C ARG A 39 3.42 -11.49 0.67
N ALA A 40 2.53 -12.48 0.72
CA ALA A 40 2.28 -13.38 -0.40
C ALA A 40 1.72 -12.60 -1.59
N TYR A 41 0.74 -11.71 -1.36
CA TYR A 41 0.23 -10.80 -2.38
C TYR A 41 1.30 -9.90 -2.98
N ILE A 42 2.13 -9.26 -2.13
CA ILE A 42 3.23 -8.40 -2.60
C ILE A 42 4.20 -9.19 -3.48
N LYS A 43 4.57 -10.41 -3.07
CA LYS A 43 5.48 -11.27 -3.83
C LYS A 43 4.85 -11.73 -5.15
N ASP A 44 3.58 -12.09 -5.15
CA ASP A 44 2.86 -12.53 -6.35
C ASP A 44 2.77 -11.41 -7.40
N LYS A 45 2.35 -10.21 -6.97
CA LYS A 45 2.13 -9.08 -7.88
C LYS A 45 3.41 -8.32 -8.24
N TYR A 46 4.35 -8.22 -7.31
CA TYR A 46 5.51 -7.32 -7.40
C TYR A 46 6.84 -8.03 -7.14
N GLY A 47 6.86 -9.36 -7.08
CA GLY A 47 8.09 -10.13 -6.91
C GLY A 47 9.11 -9.87 -8.01
N TYR A 48 8.66 -9.55 -9.22
CA TYR A 48 9.52 -9.19 -10.35
C TYR A 48 10.39 -7.94 -10.10
N LEU A 49 9.99 -7.06 -9.16
CA LEU A 49 10.80 -5.90 -8.79
C LEU A 49 12.09 -6.30 -8.08
N ALA A 50 12.10 -7.47 -7.40
CA ALA A 50 13.28 -7.96 -6.68
C ALA A 50 14.42 -8.38 -7.64
N GLU A 51 14.06 -8.76 -8.87
CA GLU A 51 14.99 -9.23 -9.89
C GLU A 51 15.47 -8.08 -10.80
N ARG A 52 14.87 -6.89 -10.67
CA ARG A 52 15.22 -5.71 -11.46
C ARG A 52 16.24 -4.84 -10.73
N ARG A 53 17.37 -4.61 -11.40
CA ARG A 53 18.51 -3.86 -10.86
C ARG A 53 18.40 -2.34 -11.07
N GLU A 54 17.60 -1.92 -12.05
CA GLU A 54 17.52 -0.54 -12.54
C GLU A 54 16.05 -0.17 -12.84
N GLU A 55 15.25 0.06 -11.81
CA GLU A 55 13.90 0.60 -12.04
C GLU A 55 13.95 2.11 -12.23
N PRO A 56 13.27 2.65 -13.26
CA PRO A 56 13.16 4.09 -13.43
C PRO A 56 12.42 4.66 -12.21
N HIS A 57 12.97 5.71 -11.59
CA HIS A 57 12.36 6.51 -10.52
C HIS A 57 12.42 5.95 -9.07
N GLY A 58 13.34 5.03 -8.76
CA GLY A 58 13.64 4.66 -7.36
C GLY A 58 12.54 3.83 -6.69
N TRP A 59 11.78 3.09 -7.51
CA TRP A 59 10.77 2.16 -7.06
C TRP A 59 11.39 1.05 -6.21
N ARG A 60 10.69 0.68 -5.15
CA ARG A 60 11.08 -0.37 -4.21
C ARG A 60 9.94 -1.33 -4.02
N MET A 61 10.29 -2.54 -3.61
CA MET A 61 9.32 -3.56 -3.26
C MET A 61 8.34 -3.01 -2.19
N PRO A 62 7.02 -3.17 -2.39
CA PRO A 62 6.02 -2.77 -1.40
C PRO A 62 6.25 -3.44 -0.04
N GLN A 63 5.79 -2.78 1.02
CA GLN A 63 5.88 -3.30 2.38
C GLN A 63 4.52 -3.65 2.94
N ALA A 64 4.47 -4.74 3.71
CA ALA A 64 3.30 -5.11 4.49
C ALA A 64 3.26 -4.26 5.76
N VAL A 65 2.32 -3.33 5.84
CA VAL A 65 2.12 -2.43 6.98
C VAL A 65 0.85 -2.77 7.73
N LYS A 66 0.86 -2.57 9.05
CA LYS A 66 -0.32 -2.79 9.89
C LYS A 66 -1.17 -1.53 9.90
N VAL A 67 -2.46 -1.64 9.60
CA VAL A 67 -3.38 -0.51 9.46
C VAL A 67 -4.55 -0.62 10.41
N ARG A 68 -5.16 0.54 10.74
CA ARG A 68 -6.40 0.63 11.50
C ARG A 68 -7.51 1.13 10.57
N PHE A 69 -8.59 0.37 10.46
CA PHE A 69 -9.78 0.84 9.76
C PHE A 69 -10.55 1.79 10.67
N VAL A 70 -10.88 2.97 10.15
CA VAL A 70 -11.77 3.94 10.81
C VAL A 70 -12.96 4.10 9.87
N TYR A 71 -14.12 3.64 10.33
CA TYR A 71 -15.38 3.90 9.64
C TYR A 71 -15.92 5.24 10.13
N ASP A 72 -16.12 6.19 9.23
CA ASP A 72 -16.93 7.36 9.54
C ASP A 72 -18.35 7.12 9.04
N SER A 73 -19.29 7.04 9.98
CA SER A 73 -20.72 6.89 9.69
C SER A 73 -21.35 8.18 9.16
N SER A 74 -20.60 9.29 9.09
CA SER A 74 -21.13 10.57 8.65
C SER A 74 -21.44 10.65 7.14
N GLY A 75 -21.05 9.63 6.35
CA GLY A 75 -21.34 9.56 4.91
C GLY A 75 -20.60 10.61 4.08
N ARG A 76 -19.70 11.38 4.68
CA ARG A 76 -18.90 12.41 4.01
C ARG A 76 -17.62 11.79 3.46
N CYS A 77 -17.30 12.09 2.21
CA CYS A 77 -15.98 11.81 1.68
C CYS A 77 -15.03 12.80 2.38
N PRO A 78 -13.88 12.37 2.93
CA PRO A 78 -12.96 13.28 3.63
C PRO A 78 -12.39 14.40 2.74
N HIS A 79 -12.68 14.39 1.43
CA HIS A 79 -12.29 15.42 0.47
C HIS A 79 -13.27 16.61 0.40
N ASP A 80 -14.41 16.57 1.11
CA ASP A 80 -15.47 17.58 1.01
C ASP A 80 -15.27 18.82 1.91
N ASN A 81 -14.08 18.99 2.51
CA ASN A 81 -13.75 20.10 3.42
C ASN A 81 -12.81 21.17 2.80
N ILE A 82 -12.86 21.37 1.48
CA ILE A 82 -12.13 22.46 0.80
C ILE A 82 -13.11 23.54 0.33
#